data_AF-A0A1Q9TV51-F1
#
_entry.id   AF-A0A1Q9TV51-F1
#
_cell.length_a   1.000
_cell.length_b   1.000
_cell.length_c   1.000
_cell.angle_alpha   90.00
_cell.angle_beta   90.00
_cell.angle_gamma   90.00
#
_symmetry.space_group_name_H-M   'P 1'
#
loop_
_entity.id
_entity.type
_entity.pdbx_description
1 polymer ?
#
loop_
_entity_poly.entity_id
_entity_poly.type
_entity_poly.pdbx_seq_one_letter_code
_entity_poly.pdbx_strand_id
1 'polypeptide(L)'
;MTTSAATHGPEAARSVIVSRLRRRADAGVGAALNRHRSGFSEETDIAALSAPAVLRAYGIIPKVLSPAAGAAVTSDDVGRAVDAITRALCEHRPRLLAALYRPLAIIPALTEEQERGVELSLYHQWFAWCWTSEAAWRALRSPPAAVPLPLTGTEAELLVPLAARHRFLALSEPYREVRRAAGLVPSDAAHDLFGRQPGDVLLNHCRHARWEWAELLGRHESLPVLDGAEPGEIEAETDLLLFECPTDGRDRARGHRPSPVRLGPPLAVNPHRLSGSDRRHRYTTEDVGFASGIIERHLLPRYRVLATAHAALALAEHPRLGRLMAAATLCPAVLALAGALSSPWMRSVPVTGWPTLGTCAAVAGLAYAVGLVGLTVHGRSWALPWLLRVPAAAAIGLLMVTTMHPSWWGAAFDPTAMEIPGREPGADPPLGPMGVALFLAVAAFAYLLANARNTGVGIGAALLRASWCGAPPPRTRS
;
A
#
# COMPACT_ATOMS: atom_id res chain seq x y z
N MET A 1 -40.11 19.81 -0.49
CA MET A 1 -38.88 20.00 0.31
C MET A 1 -37.68 19.97 -0.63
N THR A 2 -37.39 21.12 -1.24
CA THR A 2 -36.19 21.36 -2.03
C THR A 2 -35.07 21.71 -1.05
N THR A 3 -34.12 20.80 -0.85
CA THR A 3 -32.90 21.08 -0.09
C THR A 3 -32.12 22.15 -0.83
N SER A 4 -32.15 23.36 -0.28
CA SER A 4 -31.29 24.49 -0.65
C SER A 4 -29.85 23.99 -0.70
N ALA A 5 -29.26 23.97 -1.90
CA ALA A 5 -27.85 23.74 -2.08
C ALA A 5 -27.12 24.92 -1.44
N ALA A 6 -26.63 24.73 -0.22
CA ALA A 6 -25.80 25.71 0.46
C ALA A 6 -24.61 26.03 -0.45
N THR A 7 -24.65 27.21 -1.04
CA THR A 7 -23.53 27.86 -1.72
C THR A 7 -22.48 28.17 -0.66
N HIS A 8 -21.68 27.16 -0.32
CA HIS A 8 -20.43 27.40 0.41
C HIS A 8 -19.61 28.40 -0.39
N GLY A 9 -19.40 29.58 0.17
CA GLY A 9 -18.63 30.65 -0.48
C GLY A 9 -17.22 30.19 -0.83
N PRO A 10 -16.58 30.85 -1.82
CA PRO A 10 -15.24 30.51 -2.31
C PRO A 10 -14.19 30.44 -1.18
N GLU A 11 -14.35 31.24 -0.13
CA GLU A 11 -13.45 31.28 1.03
C GLU A 11 -13.47 30.00 1.90
N ALA A 12 -14.63 29.34 2.02
CA ALA A 12 -14.71 28.06 2.70
C ALA A 12 -14.05 26.94 1.89
N ALA A 13 -14.04 27.04 0.56
CA ALA A 13 -13.33 26.10 -0.30
C ALA A 13 -11.80 26.26 -0.19
N ARG A 14 -11.30 27.49 0.04
CA ARG A 14 -9.86 27.82 0.21
C ARG A 14 -9.23 27.08 1.39
N SER A 15 -9.80 27.23 2.59
CA SER A 15 -9.22 26.64 3.81
C SER A 15 -9.23 25.11 3.75
N VAL A 16 -10.20 24.53 3.04
CA VAL A 16 -10.38 23.08 2.93
C VAL A 16 -9.29 22.42 2.08
N ILE A 17 -8.74 23.08 1.06
CA ILE A 17 -7.72 22.49 0.18
C ILE A 17 -6.35 22.48 0.85
N VAL A 18 -5.87 23.65 1.28
CA VAL A 18 -4.55 23.76 1.94
C VAL A 18 -4.52 22.89 3.19
N SER A 19 -5.60 22.86 3.97
CA SER A 19 -5.69 21.97 5.14
C SER A 19 -5.66 20.48 4.77
N ARG A 20 -6.16 20.09 3.59
CA ARG A 20 -6.07 18.69 3.11
C ARG A 20 -4.69 18.34 2.58
N LEU A 21 -4.06 19.20 1.76
CA LEU A 21 -2.68 18.99 1.31
C LEU A 21 -1.73 18.93 2.51
N ARG A 22 -1.92 19.83 3.48
CA ARG A 22 -1.19 19.83 4.75
C ARG A 22 -1.43 18.53 5.53
N ARG A 23 -2.70 18.12 5.70
CA ARG A 23 -3.03 16.83 6.33
C ARG A 23 -2.35 15.65 5.61
N ARG A 24 -2.24 15.68 4.28
CA ARG A 24 -1.54 14.64 3.52
C ARG A 24 -0.04 14.65 3.80
N ALA A 25 0.57 15.83 3.80
CA ALA A 25 1.98 16.01 4.13
C ALA A 25 2.29 15.57 5.57
N ASP A 26 1.37 15.80 6.51
CA ASP A 26 1.52 15.46 7.93
C ASP A 26 1.19 13.99 8.26
N ALA A 27 0.42 13.30 7.42
CA ALA A 27 0.05 11.90 7.62
C ALA A 27 1.25 10.94 7.53
N GLY A 28 1.10 9.71 8.03
CA GLY A 28 2.21 8.75 8.04
C GLY A 28 3.34 9.24 8.95
N VAL A 29 4.55 9.34 8.39
CA VAL A 29 5.72 9.83 9.14
C VAL A 29 5.86 11.36 9.14
N GLY A 30 4.97 12.09 8.46
CA GLY A 30 5.08 13.55 8.28
C GLY A 30 5.18 14.33 9.59
N ALA A 31 4.32 14.03 10.55
CA ALA A 31 4.38 14.63 11.88
C ALA A 31 5.69 14.29 12.61
N ALA A 32 6.11 13.01 12.56
CA ALA A 32 7.35 12.55 13.17
C ALA A 32 8.59 13.27 12.64
N LEU A 33 8.68 13.42 11.32
CA LEU A 33 9.75 14.14 10.65
C LEU A 33 9.88 15.58 11.15
N ASN A 34 8.75 16.23 11.46
CA ASN A 34 8.74 17.59 11.99
C ASN A 34 9.08 17.67 13.50
N ARG A 35 8.85 16.62 14.30
CA ARG A 35 9.13 16.64 15.76
C ARG A 35 10.60 16.87 16.08
N HIS A 36 11.50 16.35 15.24
CA HIS A 36 12.94 16.41 15.47
C HIS A 36 13.60 17.69 14.93
N ARG A 37 12.81 18.58 14.32
CA ARG A 37 13.32 19.82 13.76
C ARG A 37 13.37 20.91 14.83
N SER A 38 14.52 21.11 15.45
CA SER A 38 14.74 22.17 16.45
C SER A 38 14.84 23.56 15.83
N GLY A 39 14.21 24.57 16.45
CA GLY A 39 14.47 25.99 16.17
C GLY A 39 13.80 26.57 14.92
N PHE A 40 12.89 25.83 14.27
CA PHE A 40 12.12 26.32 13.12
C PHE A 40 10.62 26.31 13.43
N SER A 41 9.94 27.40 13.09
CA SER A 41 8.49 27.55 13.11
C SER A 41 7.92 27.65 11.70
N GLU A 42 6.60 27.53 11.56
CA GLU A 42 5.91 27.77 10.29
C GLU A 42 6.25 29.14 9.70
N GLU A 43 6.28 30.17 10.55
CA GLU A 43 6.56 31.54 10.15
C GLU A 43 8.00 31.68 9.63
N THR A 44 8.97 31.02 10.25
CA THR A 44 10.35 31.03 9.76
C THR A 44 10.52 30.32 8.42
N ASP A 45 9.74 29.27 8.17
CA ASP A 45 9.75 28.55 6.89
C ASP A 45 9.13 29.40 5.77
N ILE A 46 8.00 30.03 6.06
CA ILE A 46 7.35 30.97 5.15
C ILE A 46 8.32 32.11 4.83
N ALA A 47 8.88 32.76 5.85
CA ALA A 47 9.84 33.86 5.65
C ALA A 47 11.07 33.45 4.83
N ALA A 48 11.60 32.24 5.04
CA ALA A 48 12.71 31.73 4.24
C ALA A 48 12.31 31.55 2.76
N LEU A 49 11.12 31.00 2.50
CA LEU A 49 10.63 30.75 1.15
C LEU A 49 10.06 31.99 0.45
N SER A 50 9.70 33.05 1.19
CA SER A 50 9.28 34.36 0.65
C SER A 50 10.42 35.18 0.02
N ALA A 51 11.63 34.62 -0.10
CA ALA A 51 12.74 35.30 -0.75
C ALA A 51 12.40 35.64 -2.23
N PRO A 52 12.60 36.89 -2.70
CA PRO A 52 12.20 37.28 -4.06
C PRO A 52 12.79 36.42 -5.18
N ALA A 53 14.01 35.91 -4.99
CA ALA A 53 14.65 35.01 -5.95
C ALA A 53 13.89 33.68 -6.11
N VAL A 54 13.35 33.14 -5.01
CA VAL A 54 12.54 31.91 -5.02
C VAL A 54 11.21 32.19 -5.70
N LEU A 55 10.49 33.24 -5.28
CA LEU A 55 9.16 33.55 -5.79
C LEU A 55 9.15 33.88 -7.28
N ARG A 56 10.15 34.63 -7.78
CA ARG A 56 10.29 34.93 -9.22
C ARG A 56 10.36 33.68 -10.10
N ALA A 57 10.95 32.58 -9.60
CA ALA A 57 11.08 31.35 -10.38
C ALA A 57 9.72 30.64 -10.59
N TYR A 58 8.73 30.91 -9.74
CA TYR A 58 7.35 30.40 -9.89
C TYR A 58 6.49 31.23 -10.85
N GLY A 59 6.98 32.40 -11.32
CA GLY A 59 6.24 33.31 -12.20
C GLY A 59 5.85 32.73 -13.57
N ILE A 60 6.36 31.55 -13.92
CA ILE A 60 5.97 30.82 -15.13
C ILE A 60 4.68 29.99 -14.95
N ILE A 61 4.29 29.62 -13.72
CA ILE A 61 3.09 28.78 -13.47
C ILE A 61 1.82 29.36 -14.12
N PRO A 62 1.52 30.67 -14.01
CA PRO A 62 0.35 31.25 -14.68
C PRO A 62 0.36 31.05 -16.20
N LYS A 63 1.55 31.10 -16.83
CA LYS A 63 1.71 30.87 -18.27
C LYS A 63 1.50 29.41 -18.65
N VAL A 64 1.82 28.47 -17.76
CA VAL A 64 1.57 27.04 -17.98
C VAL A 64 0.07 26.74 -17.88
N LEU A 65 -0.60 27.29 -16.87
CA LEU A 65 -2.02 27.04 -16.62
C LEU A 65 -2.95 27.85 -17.54
N SER A 66 -2.48 28.95 -18.11
CA SER A 66 -3.23 29.80 -19.03
C SER A 66 -2.31 30.32 -20.14
N PRO A 67 -1.89 29.45 -21.07
CA PRO A 67 -0.97 29.84 -22.14
C PRO A 67 -1.64 30.84 -23.08
N ALA A 68 -0.93 31.91 -23.40
CA ALA A 68 -1.36 32.83 -24.45
C ALA A 68 -1.42 32.12 -25.81
N ALA A 69 -2.29 32.57 -26.71
CA ALA A 69 -2.41 32.00 -28.05
C ALA A 69 -1.03 31.98 -28.75
N GLY A 70 -0.56 30.79 -29.12
CA GLY A 70 0.74 30.60 -29.79
C GLY A 70 1.97 30.51 -28.89
N ALA A 71 1.86 30.73 -27.57
CA ALA A 71 2.98 30.69 -26.62
C ALA A 71 2.89 29.46 -25.70
N ALA A 72 3.11 28.27 -26.26
CA ALA A 72 3.10 27.04 -25.48
C ALA A 72 4.36 26.95 -24.59
N VAL A 73 4.18 26.76 -23.28
CA VAL A 73 5.29 26.50 -22.36
C VAL A 73 5.82 25.09 -22.61
N THR A 74 7.10 24.97 -22.92
CA THR A 74 7.76 23.69 -23.22
C THR A 74 8.22 22.99 -21.94
N SER A 75 8.62 21.72 -22.05
CA SER A 75 9.21 21.00 -20.92
C SER A 75 10.55 21.60 -20.50
N ASP A 76 11.34 22.11 -21.45
CA ASP A 76 12.60 22.78 -21.17
C ASP A 76 12.39 24.08 -20.38
N ASP A 77 11.32 24.82 -20.66
CA ASP A 77 10.96 26.01 -19.87
C ASP A 77 10.66 25.66 -18.42
N VAL A 78 9.88 24.59 -18.20
CA VAL A 78 9.59 24.10 -16.84
C VAL A 78 10.87 23.55 -16.18
N GLY A 79 11.69 22.82 -16.92
CA GLY A 79 12.99 22.33 -16.45
C GLY A 79 13.87 23.47 -15.95
N ARG A 80 14.01 24.55 -16.74
CA ARG A 80 14.74 25.76 -16.35
C ARG A 80 14.14 26.45 -15.12
N ALA A 81 12.82 26.46 -14.98
CA ALA A 81 12.16 27.02 -13.80
C ALA A 81 12.46 26.18 -12.55
N VAL A 82 12.36 24.86 -12.62
CA VAL A 82 12.72 23.95 -11.52
C VAL A 82 14.21 24.07 -11.15
N ASP A 83 15.10 24.24 -12.13
CA ASP A 83 16.53 24.46 -11.88
C ASP A 83 16.80 25.84 -11.25
N ALA A 84 16.02 26.86 -11.60
CA ALA A 84 16.07 28.17 -10.95
C ALA A 84 15.60 28.10 -9.49
N ILE A 85 14.50 27.38 -9.22
CA ILE A 85 14.04 27.11 -7.85
C ILE A 85 15.13 26.35 -7.08
N THR A 86 15.71 25.31 -7.67
CA THR A 86 16.77 24.49 -7.06
C THR A 86 17.95 25.36 -6.63
N ARG A 87 18.44 26.24 -7.53
CA ARG A 87 19.52 27.18 -7.22
C ARG A 87 19.14 28.15 -6.09
N ALA A 88 17.94 28.75 -6.16
CA ALA A 88 17.48 29.70 -5.15
C ALA A 88 17.30 29.08 -3.75
N LEU A 89 16.92 27.79 -3.68
CA LEU A 89 16.87 27.02 -2.45
C LEU A 89 18.28 26.73 -1.91
N CYS A 90 19.25 26.42 -2.79
CA CYS A 90 20.62 26.10 -2.40
C CYS A 90 21.44 27.34 -2.00
N GLU A 91 21.04 28.55 -2.35
CA GLU A 91 21.72 29.78 -1.93
C GLU A 91 21.81 29.93 -0.40
N HIS A 92 20.79 29.45 0.33
CA HIS A 92 20.75 29.57 1.79
C HIS A 92 20.17 28.33 2.44
N ARG A 93 20.90 27.80 3.43
CA ARG A 93 20.51 26.62 4.21
C ARG A 93 19.06 26.67 4.74
N PRO A 94 18.55 27.77 5.32
CA PRO A 94 17.16 27.81 5.80
C PRO A 94 16.12 27.60 4.71
N ARG A 95 16.38 28.04 3.46
CA ARG A 95 15.44 27.88 2.34
C ARG A 95 15.31 26.42 1.94
N LEU A 96 16.45 25.74 1.77
CA LEU A 96 16.48 24.32 1.44
C LEU A 96 15.82 23.49 2.55
N LEU A 97 16.12 23.76 3.82
CA LEU A 97 15.49 23.05 4.94
C LEU A 97 13.98 23.30 5.01
N ALA A 98 13.51 24.53 4.79
CA ALA A 98 12.08 24.84 4.73
C ALA A 98 11.39 24.07 3.59
N ALA A 99 11.99 24.03 2.39
CA ALA A 99 11.47 23.28 1.25
C ALA A 99 11.46 21.77 1.49
N LEU A 100 12.42 21.23 2.23
CA LEU A 100 12.49 19.81 2.55
C LEU A 100 11.45 19.40 3.60
N TYR A 101 11.36 20.09 4.73
CA TYR A 101 10.48 19.70 5.83
C TYR A 101 9.02 20.14 5.61
N ARG A 102 8.81 21.31 4.99
CA ARG A 102 7.49 21.91 4.81
C ARG A 102 7.36 22.55 3.43
N PRO A 103 7.42 21.77 2.33
CA PRO A 103 7.34 22.31 0.97
C PRO A 103 6.06 23.10 0.70
N LEU A 104 4.97 22.85 1.44
CA LEU A 104 3.71 23.60 1.34
C LEU A 104 3.79 25.03 1.90
N ALA A 105 4.84 25.39 2.64
CA ALA A 105 5.06 26.75 3.11
C ALA A 105 5.32 27.76 1.96
N ILE A 106 5.59 27.27 0.74
CA ILE A 106 5.66 28.13 -0.46
C ILE A 106 4.31 28.72 -0.85
N ILE A 107 3.20 28.05 -0.52
CA ILE A 107 1.84 28.49 -0.92
C ILE A 107 1.48 29.82 -0.26
N PRO A 108 1.56 29.99 1.08
CA PRO A 108 1.31 31.30 1.68
C PRO A 108 2.32 32.36 1.21
N ALA A 109 3.60 32.01 1.02
CA ALA A 109 4.60 32.94 0.49
C ALA A 109 4.26 33.47 -0.92
N LEU A 110 3.81 32.60 -1.84
CA LEU A 110 3.33 33.00 -3.16
C LEU A 110 2.01 33.79 -3.10
N THR A 111 1.14 33.47 -2.11
CA THR A 111 -0.12 34.18 -1.91
C THR A 111 0.11 35.62 -1.45
N GLU A 112 1.14 35.88 -0.64
CA GLU A 112 1.50 37.22 -0.16
C GLU A 112 2.11 38.10 -1.25
N GLU A 113 2.88 37.49 -2.16
CA GLU A 113 3.55 38.20 -3.28
C GLU A 113 2.58 38.57 -4.40
N GLN A 114 1.60 37.72 -4.67
CA GLN A 114 0.57 38.03 -5.65
C GLN A 114 -0.34 39.11 -5.07
N GLU A 115 -0.37 40.29 -5.70
CA GLU A 115 -1.04 41.52 -5.23
C GLU A 115 -2.30 41.23 -4.39
N ARG A 116 -2.39 41.87 -3.21
CA ARG A 116 -3.48 41.69 -2.22
C ARG A 116 -4.85 41.60 -2.91
N GLY A 117 -5.34 40.39 -3.14
CA GLY A 117 -6.65 40.14 -3.76
C GLY A 117 -6.67 39.12 -4.89
N VAL A 118 -5.53 38.70 -5.47
CA VAL A 118 -5.50 37.65 -6.51
C VAL A 118 -5.15 36.30 -5.89
N GLU A 119 -6.10 35.39 -5.91
CA GLU A 119 -5.95 34.09 -5.27
C GLU A 119 -5.28 33.06 -6.17
N LEU A 120 -4.34 32.32 -5.58
CA LEU A 120 -3.75 31.16 -6.23
C LEU A 120 -4.82 30.10 -6.45
N SER A 121 -5.06 29.76 -7.72
CA SER A 121 -5.92 28.63 -8.03
C SER A 121 -5.33 27.33 -7.46
N LEU A 122 -6.20 26.34 -7.24
CA LEU A 122 -5.84 24.99 -6.80
C LEU A 122 -4.66 24.39 -7.58
N TYR A 123 -4.67 24.58 -8.89
CA TYR A 123 -3.61 24.16 -9.79
C TYR A 123 -2.29 24.86 -9.50
N HIS A 124 -2.30 26.17 -9.25
CA HIS A 124 -1.09 26.91 -8.92
C HIS A 124 -0.46 26.38 -7.64
N GLN A 125 -1.28 26.14 -6.61
CA GLN A 125 -0.82 25.62 -5.32
C GLN A 125 -0.20 24.22 -5.47
N TRP A 126 -0.86 23.34 -6.22
CA TRP A 126 -0.33 21.99 -6.49
C TRP A 126 0.94 22.02 -7.34
N PHE A 127 1.01 22.84 -8.40
CA PHE A 127 2.21 23.00 -9.22
C PHE A 127 3.38 23.52 -8.37
N ALA A 128 3.15 24.52 -7.53
CA ALA A 128 4.15 25.05 -6.62
C ALA A 128 4.65 23.95 -5.66
N TRP A 129 3.77 23.13 -5.10
CA TRP A 129 4.15 22.02 -4.24
C TRP A 129 4.98 20.96 -4.98
N CYS A 130 4.56 20.54 -6.18
CA CYS A 130 5.28 19.61 -7.03
C CYS A 130 6.67 20.12 -7.39
N TRP A 131 6.77 21.37 -7.85
CA TRP A 131 8.05 21.95 -8.28
C TRP A 131 8.98 22.22 -7.11
N THR A 132 8.46 22.62 -5.94
CA THR A 132 9.27 22.73 -4.71
C THR A 132 9.84 21.38 -4.32
N SER A 133 9.01 20.32 -4.34
CA SER A 133 9.43 18.98 -3.96
C SER A 133 10.42 18.37 -4.97
N GLU A 134 10.23 18.61 -6.27
CA GLU A 134 11.17 18.20 -7.33
C GLU A 134 12.49 18.97 -7.22
N ALA A 135 12.46 20.28 -6.97
CA ALA A 135 13.65 21.10 -6.80
C ALA A 135 14.46 20.71 -5.55
N ALA A 136 13.79 20.42 -4.43
CA ALA A 136 14.45 19.92 -3.22
C ALA A 136 15.10 18.55 -3.46
N TRP A 137 14.44 17.65 -4.21
CA TRP A 137 15.03 16.37 -4.62
C TRP A 137 16.25 16.57 -5.53
N ARG A 138 16.16 17.45 -6.54
CA ARG A 138 17.29 17.77 -7.42
C ARG A 138 18.45 18.38 -6.64
N ALA A 139 18.20 19.27 -5.68
CA ALA A 139 19.24 19.85 -4.83
C ALA A 139 20.08 18.76 -4.14
N LEU A 140 19.43 17.74 -3.57
CA LEU A 140 20.12 16.67 -2.84
C LEU A 140 20.77 15.60 -3.74
N ARG A 141 20.29 15.44 -4.99
CA ARG A 141 20.76 14.40 -5.92
C ARG A 141 21.66 14.92 -7.04
N SER A 142 21.75 16.24 -7.23
CA SER A 142 22.64 16.82 -8.23
C SER A 142 24.10 16.52 -7.91
N PRO A 143 24.95 16.27 -8.92
CA PRO A 143 26.37 16.16 -8.69
C PRO A 143 26.91 17.48 -8.10
N PRO A 144 27.88 17.45 -7.17
CA PRO A 144 28.38 18.63 -6.46
C PRO A 144 28.87 19.77 -7.37
N ALA A 145 29.27 19.44 -8.60
CA ALA A 145 29.75 20.42 -9.58
C ALA A 145 28.64 21.27 -10.23
N ALA A 146 27.36 20.86 -10.14
CA ALA A 146 26.27 21.55 -10.84
C ALA A 146 25.66 22.69 -10.02
N VAL A 147 25.46 22.49 -8.71
CA VAL A 147 24.90 23.49 -7.79
C VAL A 147 25.57 23.32 -6.42
N PRO A 148 26.23 24.35 -5.86
CA PRO A 148 26.84 24.25 -4.53
C PRO A 148 25.74 24.09 -3.48
N LEU A 149 25.83 23.00 -2.70
CA LEU A 149 24.85 22.67 -1.67
C LEU A 149 25.24 23.33 -0.34
N PRO A 150 24.32 23.99 0.38
CA PRO A 150 24.61 24.63 1.67
C PRO A 150 24.55 23.62 2.84
N LEU A 151 24.92 22.36 2.56
CA LEU A 151 24.87 21.21 3.46
C LEU A 151 26.14 20.38 3.27
N THR A 152 26.55 19.70 4.32
CA THR A 152 27.58 18.65 4.22
C THR A 152 27.02 17.44 3.46
N GLY A 153 27.91 16.59 2.92
CA GLY A 153 27.49 15.34 2.25
C GLY A 153 26.64 14.45 3.17
N THR A 154 27.03 14.32 4.44
CA THR A 154 26.30 13.55 5.44
C THR A 154 24.91 14.14 5.70
N GLU A 155 24.79 15.46 5.87
CA GLU A 155 23.48 16.11 6.04
C GLU A 155 22.58 15.91 4.82
N ALA A 156 23.13 15.99 3.61
CA ALA A 156 22.38 15.74 2.40
C ALA A 156 21.83 14.31 2.36
N GLU A 157 22.66 13.31 2.65
CA GLU A 157 22.26 11.90 2.71
C GLU A 157 21.15 11.64 3.74
N LEU A 158 21.25 12.26 4.92
CA LEU A 158 20.24 12.16 5.97
C LEU A 158 18.88 12.76 5.55
N LEU A 159 18.88 13.75 4.66
CA LEU A 159 17.68 14.47 4.21
C LEU A 159 17.08 13.91 2.91
N VAL A 160 17.78 13.03 2.19
CA VAL A 160 17.25 12.36 0.98
C VAL A 160 15.87 11.72 1.20
N PRO A 161 15.61 10.98 2.32
CA PRO A 161 14.32 10.35 2.53
C PRO A 161 13.15 11.34 2.59
N LEU A 162 13.40 12.51 3.19
CA LEU A 162 12.43 13.59 3.31
C LEU A 162 12.04 14.16 1.94
N ALA A 163 13.04 14.44 1.09
CA ALA A 163 12.81 14.88 -0.28
C ALA A 163 12.05 13.84 -1.12
N ALA A 164 12.45 12.56 -1.03
CA ALA A 164 11.83 11.47 -1.79
C ALA A 164 10.34 11.32 -1.42
N ARG A 165 10.03 11.36 -0.12
CA ARG A 165 8.67 11.31 0.40
C ARG A 165 7.81 12.44 -0.16
N HIS A 166 8.26 13.70 -0.01
CA HIS A 166 7.47 14.85 -0.46
C HIS A 166 7.28 14.86 -1.97
N ARG A 167 8.30 14.48 -2.73
CA ARG A 167 8.22 14.30 -4.18
C ARG A 167 7.16 13.26 -4.56
N PHE A 168 7.15 12.10 -3.90
CA PHE A 168 6.13 11.07 -4.14
C PHE A 168 4.72 11.57 -3.78
N LEU A 169 4.53 12.18 -2.61
CA LEU A 169 3.22 12.67 -2.18
C LEU A 169 2.66 13.72 -3.15
N ALA A 170 3.45 14.70 -3.56
CA ALA A 170 3.03 15.76 -4.46
C ALA A 170 2.66 15.21 -5.85
N LEU A 171 3.51 14.36 -6.44
CA LEU A 171 3.30 13.82 -7.80
C LEU A 171 2.23 12.72 -7.87
N SER A 172 1.96 12.03 -6.76
CA SER A 172 0.94 10.98 -6.71
C SER A 172 -0.48 11.51 -6.51
N GLU A 173 -0.66 12.78 -6.11
CA GLU A 173 -1.98 13.33 -5.76
C GLU A 173 -3.04 13.20 -6.88
N PRO A 174 -2.74 13.46 -8.18
CA PRO A 174 -3.72 13.27 -9.25
C PRO A 174 -4.25 11.83 -9.39
N TYR A 175 -3.51 10.83 -8.90
CA TYR A 175 -3.86 9.42 -8.97
C TYR A 175 -4.66 8.92 -7.75
N ARG A 176 -4.75 9.73 -6.69
CA ARG A 176 -5.38 9.36 -5.42
C ARG A 176 -6.89 9.56 -5.39
N GLU A 177 -7.44 10.39 -6.26
CA GLU A 177 -8.88 10.67 -6.26
C GLU A 177 -9.65 10.02 -7.39
N VAL A 178 -10.86 9.55 -7.08
CA VAL A 178 -11.79 9.03 -8.09
C VAL A 178 -12.55 10.21 -8.68
N ARG A 179 -12.33 10.52 -9.96
CA ARG A 179 -12.91 11.62 -10.78
C ARG A 179 -14.44 11.84 -10.66
N ARG A 180 -15.19 10.95 -10.02
CA ARG A 180 -16.64 11.07 -9.78
C ARG A 180 -17.02 12.12 -8.75
N ALA A 181 -16.08 12.61 -7.95
CA ALA A 181 -16.26 13.84 -7.17
C ALA A 181 -15.32 14.90 -7.76
N ALA A 182 -15.74 16.18 -7.77
CA ALA A 182 -14.86 17.29 -8.13
C ALA A 182 -13.57 17.15 -7.30
N GLY A 183 -12.49 16.77 -7.97
CA GLY A 183 -11.26 16.39 -7.29
C GLY A 183 -10.53 17.61 -6.74
N LEU A 184 -9.71 17.39 -5.72
CA LEU A 184 -8.78 18.37 -5.14
C LEU A 184 -7.63 18.71 -6.06
N VAL A 185 -7.32 17.86 -7.03
CA VAL A 185 -6.37 18.18 -8.11
C VAL A 185 -6.99 17.66 -9.40
N PRO A 186 -7.38 18.55 -10.31
CA PRO A 186 -8.03 18.12 -11.53
C PRO A 186 -7.02 17.43 -12.45
N SER A 187 -7.36 16.21 -12.87
CA SER A 187 -6.51 15.32 -13.67
C SER A 187 -6.16 15.90 -15.05
N ASP A 188 -6.93 16.88 -15.52
CA ASP A 188 -6.75 17.59 -16.77
C ASP A 188 -5.51 18.49 -16.77
N ALA A 189 -5.23 19.21 -15.68
CA ALA A 189 -4.00 20.02 -15.57
C ALA A 189 -2.75 19.20 -15.29
N ALA A 190 -2.90 17.92 -14.94
CA ALA A 190 -1.77 17.03 -14.67
C ALA A 190 -0.88 16.86 -15.91
N HIS A 191 -1.45 16.99 -17.11
CA HIS A 191 -0.72 16.94 -18.37
C HIS A 191 0.21 18.15 -18.58
N ASP A 192 -0.07 19.30 -17.96
CA ASP A 192 0.69 20.53 -18.15
C ASP A 192 1.79 20.73 -17.09
N LEU A 193 1.85 19.89 -16.03
CA LEU A 193 2.76 20.08 -14.88
C LEU A 193 4.23 20.22 -15.29
N PHE A 194 4.65 19.52 -16.33
CA PHE A 194 6.02 19.52 -16.87
C PHE A 194 6.09 20.10 -18.29
N GLY A 195 5.21 21.07 -18.58
CA GLY A 195 5.05 21.69 -19.89
C GLY A 195 4.10 20.91 -20.78
N ARG A 196 3.88 21.41 -22.00
CA ARG A 196 2.94 20.84 -22.96
C ARG A 196 3.50 19.57 -23.62
N GLN A 197 3.57 18.48 -22.86
CA GLN A 197 4.07 17.17 -23.28
C GLN A 197 3.01 16.08 -23.05
N PRO A 198 3.15 14.90 -23.69
CA PRO A 198 2.26 13.77 -23.40
C PRO A 198 2.32 13.44 -21.90
N GLY A 199 1.18 13.05 -21.32
CA GLY A 199 1.03 12.75 -19.88
C GLY A 199 1.98 11.69 -19.31
N ASP A 200 2.77 11.04 -20.17
CA ASP A 200 3.79 10.06 -19.82
C ASP A 200 4.94 10.64 -18.98
N VAL A 201 5.24 11.95 -19.11
CA VAL A 201 6.31 12.58 -18.30
C VAL A 201 5.96 12.58 -16.81
N LEU A 202 4.77 13.09 -16.46
CA LEU A 202 4.28 13.04 -15.07
C LEU A 202 4.20 11.60 -14.59
N LEU A 203 3.69 10.69 -15.43
CA LEU A 203 3.57 9.28 -15.09
C LEU A 203 4.92 8.68 -14.70
N ASN A 204 5.95 8.89 -15.52
CA ASN A 204 7.29 8.38 -15.28
C ASN A 204 7.91 9.01 -14.03
N HIS A 205 7.78 10.32 -13.84
CA HIS A 205 8.25 11.01 -12.63
C HIS A 205 7.56 10.48 -11.37
N CYS A 206 6.24 10.26 -11.41
CA CYS A 206 5.47 9.72 -10.29
C CYS A 206 5.88 8.28 -9.97
N ARG A 207 6.03 7.41 -10.98
CA ARG A 207 6.53 6.04 -10.81
C ARG A 207 7.92 6.01 -10.20
N HIS A 208 8.82 6.83 -10.73
CA HIS A 208 10.18 6.95 -10.20
C HIS A 208 10.18 7.41 -8.75
N ALA A 209 9.43 8.48 -8.43
CA ALA A 209 9.30 8.97 -7.05
C ALA A 209 8.71 7.91 -6.12
N ARG A 210 7.73 7.13 -6.60
CA ARG A 210 7.13 6.02 -5.86
C ARG A 210 8.16 4.91 -5.56
N TRP A 211 8.97 4.52 -6.53
CA TRP A 211 10.01 3.50 -6.36
C TRP A 211 11.12 3.95 -5.40
N GLU A 212 11.62 5.17 -5.58
CA GLU A 212 12.62 5.77 -4.67
C GLU A 212 12.12 5.80 -3.23
N TRP A 213 10.89 6.28 -3.02
CA TRP A 213 10.33 6.31 -1.67
C TRP A 213 10.10 4.91 -1.08
N ALA A 214 9.62 3.97 -1.90
CA ALA A 214 9.45 2.57 -1.50
C ALA A 214 10.77 1.92 -1.05
N GLU A 215 11.85 2.15 -1.79
CA GLU A 215 13.17 1.62 -1.46
C GLU A 215 13.68 2.17 -0.13
N LEU A 216 13.57 3.49 0.06
CA LEU A 216 13.96 4.17 1.29
C LEU A 216 13.14 3.68 2.48
N LEU A 217 11.81 3.58 2.33
CA LEU A 217 10.93 3.04 3.37
C LEU A 217 11.27 1.57 3.68
N GLY A 218 11.71 0.80 2.68
CA GLY A 218 12.18 -0.59 2.80
C GLY A 218 13.33 -0.76 3.78
N ARG A 219 14.16 0.28 3.92
CA ARG A 219 15.33 0.31 4.81
C ARG A 219 15.20 1.34 5.93
N HIS A 220 13.97 1.72 6.33
CA HIS A 220 13.71 2.77 7.32
C HIS A 220 14.50 2.61 8.63
N GLU A 221 14.75 1.38 9.09
CA GLU A 221 15.58 1.07 10.28
C GLU A 221 17.05 1.56 10.16
N SER A 222 17.53 1.79 8.93
CA SER A 222 18.87 2.31 8.65
C SER A 222 18.89 3.81 8.36
N LEU A 223 17.74 4.49 8.41
CA LEU A 223 17.60 5.91 8.04
C LEU A 223 17.39 6.76 9.31
N PRO A 224 18.38 7.54 9.77
CA PRO A 224 18.26 8.27 11.04
C PRO A 224 17.09 9.26 11.07
N VAL A 225 16.69 9.80 9.92
CA VAL A 225 15.53 10.71 9.83
C VAL A 225 14.19 10.01 10.14
N LEU A 226 14.14 8.68 10.07
CA LEU A 226 12.97 7.86 10.38
C LEU A 226 13.08 7.12 11.72
N ASP A 227 14.21 7.24 12.43
CA ASP A 227 14.47 6.53 13.70
C ASP A 227 13.46 6.92 14.80
N GLY A 228 12.99 8.16 14.80
CA GLY A 228 11.99 8.66 15.74
C GLY A 228 10.52 8.45 15.34
N ALA A 229 10.27 7.73 14.23
CA ALA A 229 8.91 7.40 13.80
C ALA A 229 8.40 6.15 14.53
N GLU A 230 7.20 6.24 15.09
CA GLU A 230 6.55 5.10 15.72
C GLU A 230 6.21 4.03 14.68
N PRO A 231 6.15 2.73 15.06
CA PRO A 231 5.77 1.67 14.13
C PRO A 231 4.45 1.96 13.39
N GLY A 232 3.46 2.54 14.08
CA GLY A 232 2.19 2.95 13.49
C GLY A 232 2.30 4.06 12.44
N GLU A 233 3.27 4.98 12.59
CA GLU A 233 3.54 6.05 11.62
C GLU A 233 4.18 5.48 10.35
N ILE A 234 5.11 4.52 10.49
CA ILE A 234 5.68 3.79 9.34
C ILE A 234 4.60 2.95 8.62
N GLU A 235 3.69 2.34 9.37
CA GLU A 235 2.56 1.60 8.77
C GLU A 235 1.61 2.52 8.01
N ALA A 236 1.26 3.66 8.60
CA ALA A 236 0.43 4.67 7.94
C ALA A 236 1.11 5.26 6.69
N GLU A 237 2.44 5.39 6.70
CA GLU A 237 3.22 5.80 5.53
C GLU A 237 3.24 4.73 4.44
N THR A 238 3.34 3.45 4.83
CA THR A 238 3.18 2.33 3.90
C THR A 238 1.78 2.33 3.27
N ASP A 239 0.75 2.70 4.04
CA ASP A 239 -0.60 2.85 3.51
C ASP A 239 -0.73 4.04 2.54
N LEU A 240 -0.04 5.15 2.79
CA LEU A 240 0.04 6.28 1.84
C LEU A 240 0.72 5.87 0.53
N LEU A 241 1.73 5.01 0.60
CA LEU A 241 2.42 4.48 -0.57
C LEU A 241 1.52 3.52 -1.38
N LEU A 242 0.75 2.68 -0.69
CA LEU A 242 0.00 1.58 -1.31
C LEU A 242 -1.43 1.95 -1.68
N PHE A 243 -2.12 2.81 -0.95
CA PHE A 243 -3.55 3.06 -1.09
C PHE A 243 -3.87 4.50 -1.49
N GLU A 244 -4.97 4.68 -2.22
CA GLU A 244 -5.40 5.98 -2.74
C GLU A 244 -5.75 6.99 -1.65
N CYS A 245 -6.56 6.58 -0.66
CA CYS A 245 -7.04 7.44 0.42
C CYS A 245 -7.01 6.68 1.75
N PRO A 246 -5.85 6.58 2.42
CA PRO A 246 -5.77 5.87 3.69
C PRO A 246 -6.29 6.69 4.88
N THR A 247 -6.44 8.01 4.78
CA THR A 247 -6.86 8.89 5.90
C THR A 247 -8.30 9.38 5.78
N ASP A 248 -9.08 9.21 6.85
CA ASP A 248 -10.42 9.72 7.16
C ASP A 248 -11.38 10.00 5.99
N GLY A 249 -12.16 8.95 5.69
CA GLY A 249 -13.60 8.95 5.96
C GLY A 249 -14.36 10.24 5.68
N ARG A 250 -15.19 10.19 4.63
CA ARG A 250 -16.34 11.07 4.36
C ARG A 250 -17.38 11.17 5.51
N ASP A 251 -17.06 10.76 6.74
CA ASP A 251 -18.02 10.50 7.82
C ASP A 251 -18.13 11.58 8.90
N ARG A 252 -17.28 12.62 8.94
CA ARG A 252 -17.56 13.74 9.85
C ARG A 252 -18.82 14.54 9.47
N ALA A 253 -19.21 14.55 8.19
CA ALA A 253 -20.42 15.22 7.75
C ALA A 253 -21.72 14.41 7.99
N ARG A 254 -21.62 13.11 8.38
CA ARG A 254 -22.80 12.22 8.54
C ARG A 254 -23.03 11.73 9.97
N GLY A 255 -22.29 12.24 10.96
CA GLY A 255 -22.49 11.87 12.37
C GLY A 255 -22.36 10.37 12.66
N HIS A 256 -21.74 9.60 11.76
CA HIS A 256 -21.55 8.17 11.94
C HIS A 256 -20.29 7.95 12.78
N ARG A 257 -20.43 7.02 13.75
CA ARG A 257 -19.36 6.55 14.66
C ARG A 257 -18.03 6.38 13.92
N PRO A 258 -16.87 6.62 14.59
CA PRO A 258 -15.56 6.41 13.99
C PRO A 258 -15.47 4.99 13.43
N SER A 259 -15.54 4.88 12.10
CA SER A 259 -15.38 3.61 11.40
C SER A 259 -13.88 3.29 11.35
N PRO A 260 -13.46 2.03 11.52
CA PRO A 260 -12.06 1.65 11.31
C PRO A 260 -11.61 2.15 9.94
N VAL A 261 -10.41 2.75 9.90
CA VAL A 261 -9.74 3.35 8.74
C VAL A 261 -10.10 2.59 7.45
N ARG A 262 -11.02 3.14 6.65
CA ARG A 262 -11.42 2.48 5.41
C ARG A 262 -10.33 2.68 4.37
N LEU A 263 -9.45 1.69 4.25
CA LEU A 263 -8.42 1.69 3.23
C LEU A 263 -9.06 1.84 1.84
N GLY A 264 -8.60 2.85 1.11
CA GLY A 264 -8.89 2.98 -0.31
C GLY A 264 -8.44 1.74 -1.09
N PRO A 265 -8.88 1.57 -2.33
CA PRO A 265 -8.25 0.61 -3.24
C PRO A 265 -6.74 0.94 -3.41
N PRO A 266 -5.91 -0.03 -3.83
CA PRO A 266 -4.52 0.21 -4.15
C PRO A 266 -4.33 1.37 -5.13
N LEU A 267 -3.25 2.14 -4.94
CA LEU A 267 -2.87 3.28 -5.75
C LEU A 267 -2.34 2.80 -7.09
N ALA A 268 -3.07 3.14 -8.15
CA ALA A 268 -2.69 2.88 -9.52
C ALA A 268 -2.08 4.13 -10.16
N VAL A 269 -0.86 4.02 -10.68
CA VAL A 269 -0.14 5.12 -11.34
C VAL A 269 -0.02 4.74 -12.82
N ASN A 270 -1.07 5.06 -13.59
CA ASN A 270 -1.17 4.77 -15.02
C ASN A 270 -2.09 5.77 -15.75
N PRO A 271 -2.02 5.85 -17.11
CA PRO A 271 -2.80 6.82 -17.89
C PRO A 271 -4.32 6.64 -17.78
N HIS A 272 -4.79 5.39 -17.62
CA HIS A 272 -6.21 5.05 -17.51
C HIS A 272 -6.86 5.67 -16.27
N ARG A 273 -6.09 5.86 -15.19
CA ARG A 273 -6.59 6.55 -13.99
C ARG A 273 -6.85 8.03 -14.24
N LEU A 274 -5.95 8.72 -14.95
CA LEU A 274 -6.12 10.15 -15.27
C LEU A 274 -7.28 10.38 -16.25
N SER A 275 -7.46 9.48 -17.23
CA SER A 275 -8.59 9.58 -18.16
C SER A 275 -9.94 9.20 -17.54
N GLY A 276 -9.96 8.66 -16.32
CA GLY A 276 -11.17 8.24 -15.63
C GLY A 276 -11.79 6.98 -16.24
N SER A 277 -10.99 6.16 -16.92
CA SER A 277 -11.49 4.97 -17.61
C SER A 277 -12.07 3.93 -16.66
N ASP A 278 -12.86 3.01 -17.23
CA ASP A 278 -13.66 2.04 -16.50
C ASP A 278 -12.84 1.18 -15.52
N ARG A 279 -13.48 0.76 -14.42
CA ARG A 279 -12.85 0.01 -13.31
C ARG A 279 -12.19 -1.31 -13.76
N ARG A 280 -12.51 -1.79 -14.95
CA ARG A 280 -11.99 -3.04 -15.53
C ARG A 280 -10.51 -2.97 -15.92
N HIS A 281 -9.97 -1.79 -16.22
CA HIS A 281 -8.56 -1.63 -16.64
C HIS A 281 -7.79 -0.75 -15.65
N ARG A 282 -8.15 -0.90 -14.37
CA ARG A 282 -7.66 -0.01 -13.33
C ARG A 282 -6.17 -0.16 -13.04
N TYR A 283 -5.65 -1.38 -13.09
CA TYR A 283 -4.27 -1.69 -12.70
C TYR A 283 -3.52 -2.24 -13.90
N THR A 284 -2.33 -1.70 -14.13
CA THR A 284 -1.36 -2.28 -15.07
C THR A 284 -0.60 -3.42 -14.41
N THR A 285 0.12 -4.23 -15.21
CA THR A 285 1.03 -5.26 -14.67
C THR A 285 2.09 -4.67 -13.75
N GLU A 286 2.56 -3.45 -14.05
CA GLU A 286 3.50 -2.71 -13.21
C GLU A 286 2.88 -2.28 -11.87
N ASP A 287 1.62 -1.83 -11.86
CA ASP A 287 0.90 -1.49 -10.62
C ASP A 287 0.75 -2.73 -9.72
N VAL A 288 0.36 -3.87 -10.31
CA VAL A 288 0.22 -5.14 -9.59
C VAL A 288 1.59 -5.61 -9.06
N GLY A 289 2.64 -5.52 -9.87
CA GLY A 289 4.00 -5.91 -9.48
C GLY A 289 4.53 -5.07 -8.33
N PHE A 290 4.40 -3.75 -8.40
CA PHE A 290 4.79 -2.84 -7.33
C PHE A 290 4.00 -3.13 -6.04
N ALA A 291 2.66 -3.18 -6.13
CA ALA A 291 1.82 -3.39 -4.96
C ALA A 291 2.11 -4.75 -4.29
N SER A 292 2.34 -5.81 -5.08
CA SER A 292 2.76 -7.11 -4.56
C SER A 292 4.11 -7.03 -3.85
N GLY A 293 5.08 -6.30 -4.40
CA GLY A 293 6.37 -6.04 -3.76
C GLY A 293 6.24 -5.32 -2.43
N ILE A 294 5.37 -4.30 -2.34
CA ILE A 294 5.10 -3.60 -1.08
C ILE A 294 4.40 -4.51 -0.06
N ILE A 295 3.40 -5.28 -0.49
CA ILE A 295 2.72 -6.25 0.36
C ILE A 295 3.74 -7.21 0.99
N GLU A 296 4.64 -7.77 0.18
CA GLU A 296 5.61 -8.75 0.63
C GLU A 296 6.69 -8.19 1.56
N ARG A 297 7.20 -7.00 1.25
CA ARG A 297 8.29 -6.39 2.02
C ARG A 297 7.80 -5.67 3.27
N HIS A 298 6.58 -5.15 3.28
CA HIS A 298 6.09 -4.26 4.34
C HIS A 298 4.85 -4.78 5.08
N LEU A 299 3.83 -5.29 4.37
CA LEU A 299 2.57 -5.67 5.03
C LEU A 299 2.64 -7.07 5.65
N LEU A 300 3.20 -8.05 4.94
CA LEU A 300 3.32 -9.43 5.42
C LEU A 300 4.21 -9.54 6.66
N PRO A 301 5.43 -8.97 6.72
CA PRO A 301 6.29 -9.12 7.89
C PRO A 301 5.68 -8.51 9.17
N ARG A 302 4.78 -7.53 9.00
CA ARG A 302 4.08 -6.82 10.09
C ARG A 302 2.71 -7.40 10.41
N TYR A 303 2.35 -8.56 9.85
CA TYR A 303 1.06 -9.23 10.09
C TYR A 303 -0.16 -8.34 9.81
N ARG A 304 -0.07 -7.41 8.85
CA ARG A 304 -1.20 -6.56 8.43
C ARG A 304 -2.13 -7.33 7.50
N VAL A 305 -2.72 -8.42 8.01
CA VAL A 305 -3.52 -9.41 7.26
C VAL A 305 -4.66 -8.73 6.52
N LEU A 306 -5.39 -7.83 7.19
CA LEU A 306 -6.56 -7.17 6.60
C LEU A 306 -6.19 -6.22 5.46
N ALA A 307 -5.13 -5.41 5.64
CA ALA A 307 -4.63 -4.53 4.59
C ALA A 307 -4.10 -5.33 3.39
N THR A 308 -3.38 -6.42 3.68
CA THR A 308 -2.89 -7.35 2.66
C THR A 308 -4.02 -7.98 1.87
N ALA A 309 -5.02 -8.56 2.56
CA ALA A 309 -6.19 -9.17 1.94
C ALA A 309 -6.97 -8.16 1.11
N HIS A 310 -7.17 -6.95 1.63
CA HIS A 310 -7.86 -5.88 0.90
C HIS A 310 -7.12 -5.50 -0.39
N ALA A 311 -5.81 -5.29 -0.32
CA ALA A 311 -4.99 -4.96 -1.48
C ALA A 311 -4.97 -6.11 -2.51
N ALA A 312 -4.68 -7.33 -2.05
CA ALA A 312 -4.66 -8.54 -2.86
C ALA A 312 -5.98 -8.79 -3.61
N LEU A 313 -7.11 -8.73 -2.90
CA LEU A 313 -8.44 -8.92 -3.49
C LEU A 313 -8.84 -7.79 -4.42
N ALA A 314 -8.34 -6.58 -4.19
CA ALA A 314 -8.56 -5.45 -5.09
C ALA A 314 -7.75 -5.56 -6.39
N LEU A 315 -6.57 -6.18 -6.34
CA LEU A 315 -5.67 -6.38 -7.48
C LEU A 315 -5.97 -7.65 -8.29
N ALA A 316 -6.80 -8.56 -7.75
CA ALA A 316 -7.22 -9.76 -8.47
C ALA A 316 -7.94 -9.40 -9.78
N GLU A 317 -7.67 -10.16 -10.85
CA GLU A 317 -8.30 -10.00 -12.17
C GLU A 317 -9.84 -9.98 -12.10
N HIS A 318 -10.40 -10.76 -11.18
CA HIS A 318 -11.82 -10.85 -10.91
C HIS A 318 -12.13 -10.57 -9.43
N PRO A 319 -12.19 -9.29 -9.01
CA PRO A 319 -12.24 -8.92 -7.59
C PRO A 319 -13.54 -9.38 -6.89
N ARG A 320 -14.65 -9.49 -7.63
CA ARG A 320 -15.91 -10.03 -7.08
C ARG A 320 -15.80 -11.53 -6.80
N LEU A 321 -15.26 -12.28 -7.75
CA LEU A 321 -15.03 -13.71 -7.61
C LEU A 321 -14.01 -13.98 -6.50
N GLY A 322 -12.93 -13.19 -6.44
CA GLY A 322 -11.95 -13.28 -5.35
C GLY A 322 -12.58 -13.08 -3.98
N ARG A 323 -13.42 -12.04 -3.81
CA ARG A 323 -14.14 -11.84 -2.53
C ARG A 323 -15.09 -12.99 -2.19
N LEU A 324 -15.81 -13.51 -3.19
CA LEU A 324 -16.71 -14.64 -3.01
C LEU A 324 -15.93 -15.89 -2.58
N MET A 325 -14.83 -16.20 -3.26
CA MET A 325 -13.93 -17.29 -2.89
C MET A 325 -13.34 -17.08 -1.50
N ALA A 326 -13.15 -15.81 -1.08
CA ALA A 326 -12.50 -15.51 0.21
C ALA A 326 -13.47 -15.77 1.33
N ALA A 327 -14.71 -15.31 1.15
CA ALA A 327 -15.82 -15.67 2.02
C ALA A 327 -16.05 -17.19 2.03
N ALA A 328 -16.03 -17.86 0.87
CA ALA A 328 -16.21 -19.30 0.76
C ALA A 328 -15.06 -20.12 1.38
N THR A 329 -13.87 -19.55 1.53
CA THR A 329 -12.73 -20.17 2.23
C THR A 329 -12.80 -19.88 3.74
N LEU A 330 -13.06 -18.63 4.12
CA LEU A 330 -13.09 -18.19 5.51
C LEU A 330 -14.29 -18.75 6.27
N CYS A 331 -15.48 -18.82 5.65
CA CYS A 331 -16.69 -19.34 6.29
C CYS A 331 -16.51 -20.77 6.82
N PRO A 332 -16.12 -21.77 6.01
CA PRO A 332 -15.86 -23.11 6.53
C PRO A 332 -14.69 -23.14 7.52
N ALA A 333 -13.63 -22.35 7.31
CA ALA A 333 -12.53 -22.29 8.28
C ALA A 333 -12.99 -21.81 9.68
N VAL A 334 -13.83 -20.77 9.73
CA VAL A 334 -14.41 -20.24 10.97
C VAL A 334 -15.40 -21.23 11.58
N LEU A 335 -16.24 -21.88 10.77
CA LEU A 335 -17.19 -22.90 11.24
C LEU A 335 -16.47 -24.12 11.82
N ALA A 336 -15.40 -24.59 11.17
CA ALA A 336 -14.56 -25.68 11.67
C ALA A 336 -13.91 -25.32 13.00
N LEU A 337 -13.38 -24.10 13.13
CA LEU A 337 -12.78 -23.62 14.37
C LEU A 337 -13.82 -23.50 15.49
N ALA A 338 -14.98 -22.89 15.21
CA ALA A 338 -16.06 -22.75 16.19
C ALA A 338 -16.57 -24.11 16.67
N GLY A 339 -16.77 -25.06 15.75
CA GLY A 339 -17.20 -26.43 16.07
C GLY A 339 -16.15 -27.21 16.86
N ALA A 340 -14.86 -27.02 16.58
CA ALA A 340 -13.78 -27.62 17.35
C ALA A 340 -13.73 -27.05 18.79
N LEU A 341 -13.92 -25.74 18.96
CA LEU A 341 -13.95 -25.09 20.27
C LEU A 341 -15.20 -25.45 21.08
N SER A 342 -16.34 -25.68 20.42
CA SER A 342 -17.60 -26.09 21.07
C SER A 342 -17.72 -27.60 21.29
N SER A 343 -16.80 -28.41 20.73
CA SER A 343 -16.88 -29.87 20.78
C SER A 343 -16.95 -30.48 22.19
N PRO A 344 -16.31 -29.93 23.25
CA PRO A 344 -16.46 -30.46 24.61
C PRO A 344 -17.90 -30.36 25.13
N TRP A 345 -18.63 -29.32 24.71
CA TRP A 345 -19.97 -28.98 25.17
C TRP A 345 -21.07 -29.62 24.32
N MET A 346 -20.75 -29.98 23.07
CA MET A 346 -21.70 -30.54 22.09
C MET A 346 -21.70 -32.07 22.03
N ARG A 347 -20.97 -32.77 22.91
CA ARG A 347 -20.92 -34.25 22.93
C ARG A 347 -22.30 -34.91 23.06
N SER A 348 -23.29 -34.21 23.59
CA SER A 348 -24.64 -34.72 23.85
C SER A 348 -25.63 -34.52 22.69
N VAL A 349 -25.28 -33.79 21.62
CA VAL A 349 -26.20 -33.50 20.51
C VAL A 349 -25.62 -34.06 19.21
N PRO A 350 -26.00 -35.29 18.80
CA PRO A 350 -25.60 -35.85 17.52
C PRO A 350 -26.38 -35.15 16.40
N VAL A 351 -25.79 -34.09 15.84
CA VAL A 351 -26.38 -33.36 14.69
C VAL A 351 -26.20 -34.15 13.39
N THR A 352 -25.15 -34.96 13.31
CA THR A 352 -24.80 -35.81 12.18
C THR A 352 -24.41 -37.18 12.74
N GLY A 353 -24.64 -38.28 12.02
CA GLY A 353 -24.17 -39.62 12.43
C GLY A 353 -22.63 -39.78 12.50
N TRP A 354 -21.90 -38.67 12.44
CA TRP A 354 -20.44 -38.56 12.47
C TRP A 354 -20.02 -37.79 13.74
N PRO A 355 -18.85 -38.10 14.33
CA PRO A 355 -18.33 -37.37 15.48
C PRO A 355 -18.12 -35.89 15.13
N THR A 356 -18.47 -34.98 16.03
CA THR A 356 -18.38 -33.52 15.82
C THR A 356 -17.01 -33.08 15.33
N LEU A 357 -15.94 -33.67 15.87
CA LEU A 357 -14.56 -33.43 15.43
C LEU A 357 -14.29 -33.91 14.00
N GLY A 358 -14.88 -35.04 13.59
CA GLY A 358 -14.82 -35.55 12.21
C GLY A 358 -15.49 -34.60 11.22
N THR A 359 -16.67 -34.07 11.58
CA THR A 359 -17.36 -33.04 10.80
C THR A 359 -16.54 -31.75 10.72
N CYS A 360 -15.92 -31.30 11.81
CA CYS A 360 -15.07 -30.11 11.82
C CYS A 360 -13.84 -30.28 10.92
N ALA A 361 -13.19 -31.44 10.96
CA ALA A 361 -12.05 -31.73 10.09
C ALA A 361 -12.44 -31.79 8.60
N ALA A 362 -13.60 -32.37 8.28
CA ALA A 362 -14.12 -32.38 6.91
C ALA A 362 -14.40 -30.95 6.41
N VAL A 363 -14.99 -30.10 7.24
CA VAL A 363 -15.23 -28.68 6.94
C VAL A 363 -13.91 -27.91 6.78
N ALA A 364 -12.90 -28.19 7.61
CA ALA A 364 -11.57 -27.61 7.45
C ALA A 364 -10.90 -28.05 6.12
N GLY A 365 -11.02 -29.34 5.77
CA GLY A 365 -10.56 -29.86 4.49
C GLY A 365 -11.24 -29.19 3.30
N LEU A 366 -12.54 -28.93 3.39
CA LEU A 366 -13.28 -28.16 2.39
C LEU A 366 -12.72 -26.73 2.25
N ALA A 367 -12.39 -26.07 3.37
CA ALA A 367 -11.76 -24.75 3.33
C ALA A 367 -10.43 -24.77 2.56
N TYR A 368 -9.58 -25.78 2.78
CA TYR A 368 -8.33 -25.95 2.02
C TYR A 368 -8.58 -26.20 0.53
N ALA A 369 -9.56 -27.04 0.18
CA ALA A 369 -9.92 -27.30 -1.20
C ALA A 369 -10.40 -26.04 -1.92
N VAL A 370 -11.29 -25.26 -1.29
CA VAL A 370 -11.76 -23.96 -1.84
C VAL A 370 -10.61 -22.96 -1.92
N GLY A 371 -9.73 -22.91 -0.92
CA GLY A 371 -8.53 -22.08 -0.93
C GLY A 371 -7.58 -22.42 -2.08
N LEU A 372 -7.41 -23.71 -2.39
CA LEU A 372 -6.63 -24.22 -3.51
C LEU A 372 -7.24 -23.81 -4.86
N VAL A 373 -8.56 -23.90 -5.01
CA VAL A 373 -9.27 -23.41 -6.19
C VAL A 373 -9.10 -21.89 -6.33
N GLY A 374 -9.16 -21.14 -5.23
CA GLY A 374 -8.85 -19.71 -5.25
C GLY A 374 -7.43 -19.44 -5.73
N LEU A 375 -6.46 -20.25 -5.31
CA LEU A 375 -5.06 -20.11 -5.68
C LEU A 375 -4.80 -20.42 -7.16
N THR A 376 -5.49 -21.42 -7.72
CA THR A 376 -5.39 -21.75 -9.14
C THR A 376 -6.00 -20.65 -10.00
N VAL A 377 -7.20 -20.18 -9.64
CA VAL A 377 -7.95 -19.16 -10.40
C VAL A 377 -7.31 -17.77 -10.30
N HIS A 378 -6.88 -17.35 -9.11
CA HIS A 378 -6.44 -15.98 -8.83
C HIS A 378 -4.92 -15.86 -8.62
N GLY A 379 -4.17 -16.95 -8.60
CA GLY A 379 -2.71 -16.94 -8.60
C GLY A 379 -2.06 -16.27 -7.39
N ARG A 380 -1.00 -15.49 -7.64
CA ARG A 380 -0.20 -14.85 -6.59
C ARG A 380 -1.00 -13.88 -5.73
N SER A 381 -1.91 -13.10 -6.32
CA SER A 381 -2.75 -12.18 -5.54
C SER A 381 -3.59 -12.92 -4.52
N TRP A 382 -4.02 -14.16 -4.82
CA TRP A 382 -4.67 -15.00 -3.83
C TRP A 382 -3.73 -15.53 -2.77
N ALA A 383 -2.53 -15.96 -3.15
CA ALA A 383 -1.55 -16.53 -2.23
C ALA A 383 -1.15 -15.55 -1.13
N LEU A 384 -0.97 -14.27 -1.47
CA LEU A 384 -0.36 -13.26 -0.60
C LEU A 384 -0.94 -13.22 0.82
N PRO A 385 -2.25 -13.09 1.06
CA PRO A 385 -2.81 -13.04 2.41
C PRO A 385 -2.64 -14.34 3.20
N TRP A 386 -2.48 -15.47 2.49
CA TRP A 386 -2.27 -16.79 3.07
C TRP A 386 -0.79 -17.15 3.23
N LEU A 387 0.16 -16.34 2.73
CA LEU A 387 1.60 -16.54 2.94
C LEU A 387 2.06 -16.18 4.36
N LEU A 388 1.25 -15.44 5.11
CA LEU A 388 1.39 -15.39 6.55
C LEU A 388 1.20 -16.80 7.09
N ARG A 389 2.12 -17.22 7.97
CA ARG A 389 2.33 -18.52 8.62
C ARG A 389 1.09 -19.37 9.00
N VAL A 390 -0.13 -18.93 8.77
CA VAL A 390 -1.41 -19.62 8.94
C VAL A 390 -1.47 -21.00 8.26
N PRO A 391 -1.06 -21.26 7.00
CA PRO A 391 -1.09 -22.62 6.47
C PRO A 391 -0.07 -23.53 7.16
N ALA A 392 1.11 -23.00 7.53
CA ALA A 392 2.12 -23.76 8.27
C ALA A 392 1.67 -24.02 9.73
N ALA A 393 1.12 -23.01 10.40
CA ALA A 393 0.61 -23.11 11.77
C ALA A 393 -0.68 -23.95 11.85
N ALA A 394 -1.53 -23.91 10.82
CA ALA A 394 -2.72 -24.75 10.71
C ALA A 394 -2.36 -26.17 10.25
N ALA A 395 -1.31 -26.38 9.46
CA ALA A 395 -0.77 -27.71 9.20
C ALA A 395 -0.13 -28.30 10.46
N ILE A 396 0.61 -27.50 11.24
CA ILE A 396 1.11 -27.90 12.56
C ILE A 396 -0.06 -28.17 13.51
N GLY A 397 -1.10 -27.32 13.52
CA GLY A 397 -2.29 -27.51 14.33
C GLY A 397 -3.08 -28.75 13.94
N LEU A 398 -3.25 -29.01 12.64
CA LEU A 398 -3.86 -30.23 12.11
C LEU A 398 -3.03 -31.44 12.50
N LEU A 399 -1.70 -31.36 12.36
CA LEU A 399 -0.77 -32.40 12.80
C LEU A 399 -0.91 -32.65 14.30
N MET A 400 -0.96 -31.62 15.15
CA MET A 400 -1.17 -31.81 16.59
C MET A 400 -2.54 -32.43 16.90
N VAL A 401 -3.63 -31.94 16.30
CA VAL A 401 -4.99 -32.46 16.54
C VAL A 401 -5.13 -33.92 16.09
N THR A 402 -4.46 -34.30 15.00
CA THR A 402 -4.54 -35.64 14.41
C THR A 402 -3.55 -36.63 15.02
N THR A 403 -2.33 -36.18 15.33
CA THR A 403 -1.28 -37.05 15.88
C THR A 403 -1.25 -37.08 17.39
N MET A 404 -1.78 -36.09 18.12
CA MET A 404 -1.78 -36.09 19.59
C MET A 404 -3.08 -36.60 20.22
N HIS A 405 -4.10 -36.95 19.43
CA HIS A 405 -5.28 -37.59 19.99
C HIS A 405 -4.94 -39.04 20.43
N PRO A 406 -5.17 -39.44 21.69
CA PRO A 406 -4.72 -40.74 22.21
C PRO A 406 -5.22 -41.96 21.43
N SER A 407 -6.40 -41.86 20.80
CA SER A 407 -6.97 -42.94 19.98
C SER A 407 -6.22 -43.16 18.66
N TRP A 408 -5.45 -42.19 18.17
CA TRP A 408 -4.62 -42.36 16.96
C TRP A 408 -3.39 -43.21 17.21
N TRP A 409 -2.69 -42.98 18.32
CA TRP A 409 -1.63 -43.89 18.76
C TRP A 409 -2.19 -45.30 19.02
N GLY A 410 -3.46 -45.41 19.44
CA GLY A 410 -4.13 -46.70 19.54
C GLY A 410 -4.45 -47.40 18.24
N ALA A 411 -4.85 -46.67 17.21
CA ALA A 411 -5.14 -47.24 15.90
C ALA A 411 -3.87 -47.51 15.07
N ALA A 412 -2.80 -46.75 15.30
CA ALA A 412 -1.54 -46.90 14.57
C ALA A 412 -0.68 -48.08 15.05
N PHE A 413 -0.82 -48.48 16.31
CA PHE A 413 -0.20 -49.69 16.85
C PHE A 413 -1.26 -50.79 16.88
N ASP A 414 -1.18 -51.70 15.92
CA ASP A 414 -2.09 -52.84 15.75
C ASP A 414 -2.30 -53.58 17.09
N PRO A 415 -3.55 -53.77 17.56
CA PRO A 415 -3.83 -54.45 18.83
C PRO A 415 -3.32 -55.89 18.87
N THR A 416 -2.97 -56.47 17.73
CA THR A 416 -2.44 -57.84 17.65
C THR A 416 -0.98 -57.98 18.11
N ALA A 417 -0.23 -56.88 18.27
CA ALA A 417 1.21 -56.93 18.58
C ALA A 417 1.62 -56.40 19.96
N MET A 418 0.76 -55.65 20.66
CA MET A 418 1.07 -55.08 21.98
C MET A 418 -0.17 -55.02 22.86
N GLU A 419 -0.37 -56.03 23.71
CA GLU A 419 -1.33 -55.95 24.82
C GLU A 419 -0.78 -54.96 25.85
N ILE A 420 -1.35 -53.75 25.89
CA ILE A 420 -1.04 -52.74 26.91
C ILE A 420 -2.05 -52.94 28.06
N PRO A 421 -1.63 -53.42 29.25
CA PRO A 421 -2.54 -53.65 30.37
C PRO A 421 -3.21 -52.35 30.83
N GLY A 422 -4.53 -52.37 31.05
CA GLY A 422 -5.31 -51.21 31.50
C GLY A 422 -5.87 -50.32 30.39
N ARG A 423 -5.77 -50.74 29.12
CA ARG A 423 -6.34 -50.02 28.00
C ARG A 423 -7.83 -50.32 27.85
N GLU A 424 -8.68 -49.43 28.36
CA GLU A 424 -10.08 -49.41 27.93
C GLU A 424 -10.15 -49.15 26.41
N PRO A 425 -11.06 -49.79 25.66
CA PRO A 425 -11.28 -49.51 24.25
C PRO A 425 -11.68 -48.04 24.11
N GLY A 426 -10.69 -47.19 23.81
CA GLY A 426 -10.89 -45.78 23.62
C GLY A 426 -11.85 -45.53 22.45
N ALA A 427 -12.60 -44.43 22.52
CA ALA A 427 -13.49 -44.04 21.44
C ALA A 427 -12.76 -44.04 20.08
N ASP A 428 -13.44 -44.56 19.06
CA ASP A 428 -12.93 -44.58 17.69
C ASP A 428 -12.42 -43.20 17.28
N PRO A 429 -11.29 -43.13 16.56
CA PRO A 429 -10.72 -41.86 16.16
C PRO A 429 -11.75 -41.07 15.32
N PRO A 430 -11.83 -39.74 15.51
CA PRO A 430 -12.85 -38.94 14.85
C PRO A 430 -12.72 -38.91 13.32
N LEU A 431 -11.54 -39.25 12.80
CA LEU A 431 -11.30 -39.57 11.39
C LEU A 431 -10.45 -40.84 11.30
N GLY A 432 -10.64 -41.61 10.24
CA GLY A 432 -9.75 -42.72 9.93
C GLY A 432 -8.37 -42.27 9.42
N PRO A 433 -7.35 -43.15 9.51
CA PRO A 433 -5.97 -42.92 9.03
C PRO A 433 -5.89 -42.30 7.63
N MET A 434 -6.70 -42.83 6.71
CA MET A 434 -6.69 -42.40 5.32
C MET A 434 -7.26 -40.99 5.11
N GLY A 435 -8.21 -40.57 5.94
CA GLY A 435 -8.77 -39.22 5.88
C GLY A 435 -7.77 -38.16 6.32
N VAL A 436 -7.01 -38.42 7.39
CA VAL A 436 -5.94 -37.51 7.83
C VAL A 436 -4.80 -37.46 6.83
N ALA A 437 -4.36 -38.61 6.31
CA ALA A 437 -3.34 -38.65 5.28
C ALA A 437 -3.74 -37.80 4.06
N LEU A 438 -5.00 -37.92 3.63
CA LEU A 438 -5.55 -37.10 2.55
C LEU A 438 -5.55 -35.60 2.90
N PHE A 439 -6.01 -35.21 4.09
CA PHE A 439 -6.03 -33.78 4.47
C PHE A 439 -4.64 -33.18 4.64
N LEU A 440 -3.69 -33.92 5.20
CA LEU A 440 -2.30 -33.50 5.28
C LEU A 440 -1.67 -33.38 3.89
N ALA A 441 -1.95 -34.33 2.98
CA ALA A 441 -1.49 -34.26 1.59
C ALA A 441 -2.08 -33.04 0.86
N VAL A 442 -3.38 -32.75 1.04
CA VAL A 442 -4.03 -31.56 0.47
C VAL A 442 -3.42 -30.28 1.03
N ALA A 443 -3.19 -30.20 2.36
CA ALA A 443 -2.59 -29.03 2.99
C ALA A 443 -1.14 -28.81 2.51
N ALA A 444 -0.34 -29.89 2.43
CA ALA A 444 1.03 -29.84 1.91
C ALA A 444 1.07 -29.43 0.44
N PHE A 445 0.19 -30.00 -0.39
CA PHE A 445 0.07 -29.62 -1.81
C PHE A 445 -0.36 -28.16 -1.97
N ALA A 446 -1.32 -27.69 -1.18
CA ALA A 446 -1.75 -26.29 -1.19
C ALA A 446 -0.60 -25.35 -0.81
N TYR A 447 0.20 -25.70 0.19
CA TYR A 447 1.38 -24.94 0.59
C TYR A 447 2.43 -24.89 -0.53
N LEU A 448 2.76 -26.03 -1.13
CA LEU A 448 3.72 -26.10 -2.24
C LEU A 448 3.26 -25.32 -3.47
N LEU A 449 1.98 -25.44 -3.82
CA LEU A 449 1.40 -24.71 -4.93
C LEU A 449 1.41 -23.20 -4.65
N ALA A 450 1.11 -22.78 -3.41
CA ALA A 450 1.14 -21.38 -3.01
C ALA A 450 2.56 -20.82 -3.15
N ASN A 451 3.56 -21.58 -2.70
CA ASN A 451 4.97 -21.21 -2.83
C ASN A 451 5.41 -21.11 -4.31
N ALA A 452 5.05 -22.11 -5.14
CA ALA A 452 5.37 -22.10 -6.57
C ALA A 452 4.69 -20.93 -7.32
N ARG A 453 3.40 -20.67 -7.05
CA ARG A 453 2.67 -19.53 -7.65
C ARG A 453 3.22 -18.19 -7.16
N ASN A 454 3.74 -18.12 -5.94
CA ASN A 454 4.40 -16.91 -5.43
C ASN A 454 5.67 -16.56 -6.23
N THR A 455 6.41 -17.56 -6.71
CA THR A 455 7.58 -17.36 -7.59
C THR A 455 7.23 -16.91 -9.02
N GLY A 456 5.96 -16.59 -9.32
CA GLY A 456 5.52 -16.09 -10.62
C GLY A 456 5.38 -17.18 -11.69
N VAL A 457 5.43 -18.45 -11.29
CA VAL A 457 5.35 -19.59 -12.20
C VAL A 457 3.91 -19.76 -12.71
N GLY A 458 3.75 -19.99 -14.01
CA GLY A 458 2.46 -20.29 -14.64
C GLY A 458 1.79 -21.52 -14.03
N ILE A 459 0.46 -21.60 -14.09
CA ILE A 459 -0.32 -22.62 -13.35
C ILE A 459 0.13 -24.06 -13.64
N GLY A 460 0.37 -24.40 -14.92
CA GLY A 460 0.80 -25.76 -15.30
C GLY A 460 2.16 -26.13 -14.69
N ALA A 461 3.14 -25.23 -14.77
CA ALA A 461 4.45 -25.43 -14.18
C ALA A 461 4.41 -25.41 -12.64
N ALA A 462 3.51 -24.64 -12.03
CA ALA A 462 3.32 -24.61 -10.58
C ALA A 462 2.68 -25.92 -10.07
N LEU A 463 1.67 -26.45 -10.78
CA LEU A 463 1.06 -27.75 -10.50
C LEU A 463 2.08 -28.87 -10.63
N LEU A 464 2.88 -28.87 -11.71
CA LEU A 464 3.97 -29.83 -11.90
C LEU A 464 5.02 -29.74 -10.79
N ARG A 465 5.46 -28.53 -10.40
CA ARG A 465 6.41 -28.37 -9.30
C ARG A 465 5.84 -28.85 -7.96
N ALA A 466 4.56 -28.57 -7.69
CA ALA A 466 3.90 -28.99 -6.46
C ALA A 466 3.68 -30.52 -6.41
N SER A 467 3.50 -31.18 -7.56
CA SER A 467 3.38 -32.65 -7.63
C SER A 467 4.74 -33.37 -7.70
N TRP A 468 5.81 -32.72 -8.15
CA TRP A 468 7.13 -33.33 -8.42
C TRP A 468 8.16 -33.19 -7.27
N CYS A 469 7.78 -32.83 -6.04
CA CYS A 469 8.76 -32.64 -4.93
C CYS A 469 9.57 -33.89 -4.49
N GLY A 470 9.61 -34.98 -5.27
CA GLY A 470 10.35 -36.21 -5.00
C GLY A 470 11.57 -36.51 -5.89
N ALA A 471 11.91 -35.72 -6.91
CA ALA A 471 13.09 -36.00 -7.74
C ALA A 471 13.90 -34.74 -8.09
N PRO A 472 15.22 -34.72 -7.87
CA PRO A 472 16.07 -33.60 -8.26
C PRO A 472 15.96 -33.38 -9.78
N PRO A 473 15.98 -32.12 -10.25
CA PRO A 473 15.95 -31.86 -11.69
C PRO A 473 17.11 -32.61 -12.35
N PRO A 474 16.89 -33.25 -13.51
CA PRO A 474 17.98 -33.86 -14.26
C PRO A 474 19.01 -32.77 -14.51
N ARG A 475 20.24 -32.96 -14.02
CA ARG A 475 21.36 -32.08 -14.33
C ARG A 475 21.53 -32.07 -15.84
N THR A 476 21.04 -31.03 -16.50
CA THR A 476 21.41 -30.74 -17.88
C THR A 476 22.91 -30.46 -17.86
N ARG A 477 23.69 -31.42 -18.37
CA ARG A 477 25.12 -31.19 -18.64
C ARG A 477 25.19 -30.07 -19.67
N SER A 478 25.72 -28.93 -19.25
CA SER A 478 26.20 -27.86 -20.13
C SER A 478 27.42 -28.32 -20.90
#